data_AF-A0A9W8NW81-F1
#
_entry.id   AF-A0A9W8NW81-F1
#
_cell.length_a   1.000
_cell.length_b   1.000
_cell.length_c   1.000
_cell.angle_alpha   90.00
_cell.angle_beta   90.00
_cell.angle_gamma   90.00
#
_symmetry.space_group_name_H-M   'P 1'
#
loop_
_entity.id
_entity.type
_entity.pdbx_description
1 polymer ?
#
loop_
_entity_poly.entity_id
_entity_poly.type
_entity_poly.pdbx_seq_one_letter_code
_entity_poly.pdbx_strand_id
1 'polypeptide(L)'
;MSFAPTLEPIKIRFPRTDVLNLNAAAEMIEARSIQGAKIRIADDGYRKRWLRVILKGLCEARIFAPETTGELADFPEGYQLVQTARRTLLQTSKSRWDTYLIGSPNVKGRTGFRSARDFIPHAIWLFCNPGLNHALCTHRRARLNPGDHQHLQNITNLQSQGLPFSSLDSRSSSISIDEAVHQLRETRSDSEIRKGEVIWAALNPAITDFDSRAAPNAIRLWPALVLELTTFRSENTTIFKVQLFGLLPSQACSVQKSRILPFNAYTLPLVLTNRLRFVLQSRQAQAYPDSPELLTLNFEESDRAFPHNPSFAAAALTYIQALSEAFRHIHGRSCYRNVVLHLEMATATPNISFIPCNQCMSGFQDNAESSAFQWGAEYIQAGDLVRLKTSRKDLVPFQQFLHPPSGPVQSYSQIWSPPNENGGAFSRGLFLKIMTVQLLTPAEHPESPSTTSAVGILYEVADEDASVLGRRLAADEAHHEFKFCSIMKSGYLAVVALNDIRGRYYPAPQVISTFYNLKLESRESLTPSPSQHHLQMLAGLWPDDNFDARIEFGDQQILARAGNKEEFADILNHCAAIARQKHLSFEKCIHPKTEESD
;
A
#
# COMPACT_ATOMS: atom_id res chain seq x y z
N MET A 1 13.68 -3.38 49.08
CA MET A 1 12.75 -3.43 47.94
C MET A 1 12.28 -2.00 47.67
N SER A 2 12.84 -1.30 46.67
CA SER A 2 12.35 0.02 46.28
C SER A 2 11.14 -0.15 45.37
N PHE A 3 9.98 0.37 45.77
CA PHE A 3 8.81 0.43 44.91
C PHE A 3 9.13 1.37 43.74
N ALA A 4 9.11 0.85 42.51
CA ALA A 4 9.18 1.69 41.33
C ALA A 4 8.01 2.69 41.39
N PRO A 5 8.24 3.99 41.14
CA PRO A 5 7.17 4.97 41.17
C PRO A 5 6.09 4.55 40.17
N THR A 6 4.85 4.42 40.65
CA THR A 6 3.69 4.21 39.80
C THR A 6 3.54 5.44 38.91
N LEU A 7 3.93 5.31 37.64
CA LEU A 7 3.71 6.33 36.63
C LEU A 7 2.20 6.58 36.54
N GLU A 8 1.78 7.84 36.69
CA GLU A 8 0.39 8.21 36.47
C GLU A 8 0.00 7.90 35.01
N PRO A 9 -1.20 7.34 34.78
CA PRO A 9 -1.66 7.04 33.42
C PRO A 9 -1.76 8.34 32.61
N ILE A 10 -1.30 8.29 31.36
CA ILE A 10 -1.33 9.44 30.44
C ILE A 10 -2.79 9.83 30.17
N LYS A 11 -3.14 11.08 30.44
CA LYS A 11 -4.48 11.63 30.18
C LYS A 11 -4.58 12.16 28.75
N ILE A 12 -5.30 11.44 27.90
CA ILE A 12 -5.52 11.76 26.49
C ILE A 12 -6.75 12.67 26.37
N ARG A 13 -6.61 13.82 25.72
CA ARG A 13 -7.72 14.74 25.43
C ARG A 13 -8.18 14.60 23.98
N PHE A 14 -9.47 14.78 23.74
CA PHE A 14 -9.96 14.95 22.38
C PHE A 14 -9.37 16.24 21.79
N PRO A 15 -8.84 16.20 20.56
CA PRO A 15 -8.21 17.38 19.95
C PRO A 15 -9.23 18.42 19.49
N ARG A 16 -10.49 18.02 19.30
CA ARG A 16 -11.55 18.83 18.66
C ARG A 16 -12.93 18.42 19.15
N THR A 17 -13.92 19.28 18.88
CA THR A 17 -15.35 19.03 19.05
C THR A 17 -16.12 19.54 17.83
N ASP A 18 -17.23 18.90 17.47
CA ASP A 18 -18.17 19.39 16.44
C ASP A 18 -19.25 20.31 17.01
N VAL A 19 -19.16 20.62 18.31
CA VAL A 19 -20.09 21.50 19.02
C VAL A 19 -19.67 22.95 18.81
N LEU A 20 -20.45 23.69 18.03
CA LEU A 20 -20.23 25.12 17.79
C LEU A 20 -20.66 26.00 18.98
N ASN A 21 -21.65 25.54 19.75
CA ASN A 21 -22.17 26.23 20.93
C ASN A 21 -21.90 25.35 22.15
N LEU A 22 -21.01 25.77 23.05
CA LEU A 22 -20.66 24.99 24.25
C LEU A 22 -21.86 24.71 25.17
N ASN A 23 -22.94 25.49 25.04
CA ASN A 23 -24.19 25.28 25.75
C ASN A 23 -25.13 24.29 25.03
N ALA A 24 -24.78 23.75 23.87
CA ALA A 24 -25.66 22.86 23.10
C ALA A 24 -26.11 21.64 23.91
N ALA A 25 -25.24 21.04 24.70
CA ALA A 25 -25.64 19.95 25.59
C ALA A 25 -26.63 20.44 26.66
N ALA A 26 -26.40 21.61 27.28
CA ALA A 26 -27.32 22.18 28.26
C ALA A 26 -28.69 22.51 27.65
N GLU A 27 -28.71 23.14 26.47
CA GLU A 27 -29.93 23.43 25.71
C GLU A 27 -30.68 22.16 25.33
N MET A 28 -29.98 21.09 24.94
CA MET A 28 -30.58 19.78 24.65
C MET A 28 -31.16 19.12 25.91
N ILE A 29 -30.51 19.26 27.07
CA ILE A 29 -31.02 18.78 28.36
C ILE A 29 -32.30 19.53 28.71
N GLU A 30 -32.28 20.86 28.62
CA GLU A 30 -33.42 21.72 28.93
C GLU A 30 -34.61 21.42 28.01
N ALA A 31 -34.39 21.36 26.70
CA ALA A 31 -35.44 21.05 25.72
C ALA A 31 -36.12 19.69 25.99
N ARG A 32 -35.36 18.68 26.43
CA ARG A 32 -35.91 17.37 26.80
C ARG A 32 -36.61 17.38 28.15
N SER A 33 -36.13 18.17 29.11
CA SER A 33 -36.78 18.37 30.39
C SER A 33 -38.17 18.99 30.20
N ILE A 34 -38.29 19.97 29.29
CA ILE A 34 -39.56 20.59 28.88
C ILE A 34 -40.53 19.56 28.29
N GLN A 35 -40.03 18.54 27.58
CA GLN A 35 -40.85 17.42 27.06
C GLN A 35 -41.25 16.39 28.14
N GLY A 36 -41.00 16.69 29.42
CA GLY A 36 -41.36 15.84 30.56
C GLY A 36 -40.44 14.65 30.78
N ALA A 37 -39.26 14.61 30.14
CA ALA A 37 -38.28 13.58 30.41
C ALA A 37 -37.49 13.91 31.67
N LYS A 38 -37.44 12.99 32.65
CA LYS A 38 -36.58 13.16 33.82
C LYS A 38 -35.13 12.86 33.41
N ILE A 39 -34.28 13.88 33.43
CA ILE A 39 -32.87 13.80 33.05
C ILE A 39 -32.00 14.06 34.27
N ARG A 40 -30.89 13.34 34.38
CA ARG A 40 -29.80 13.63 35.31
C ARG A 40 -28.45 13.45 34.63
N ILE A 41 -27.43 14.15 35.11
CA ILE A 41 -26.06 13.89 34.69
C ILE A 41 -25.67 12.48 35.18
N ALA A 42 -25.03 11.71 34.31
CA ALA A 42 -24.55 10.37 34.67
C ALA A 42 -23.45 10.46 35.74
N ASP A 43 -23.40 9.50 36.65
CA ASP A 43 -22.33 9.46 37.65
C ASP A 43 -20.96 9.19 37.00
N ASP A 44 -19.92 9.50 37.78
CA ASP A 44 -18.53 9.43 37.33
C ASP A 44 -18.10 7.98 37.01
N GLY A 45 -18.75 6.98 37.60
CA GLY A 45 -18.56 5.57 37.30
C GLY A 45 -19.01 5.18 35.89
N TYR A 46 -20.20 5.64 35.48
CA TYR A 46 -20.68 5.47 34.10
C TYR A 46 -19.80 6.22 33.09
N ARG A 47 -19.40 7.45 33.42
CA ARG A 47 -18.49 8.26 32.59
C ARG A 47 -17.17 7.54 32.35
N LYS A 48 -16.48 7.08 33.39
CA LYS A 48 -15.23 6.31 33.27
C LYS A 48 -15.39 5.01 32.49
N ARG A 49 -16.57 4.36 32.56
CA ARG A 49 -16.86 3.16 31.75
C ARG A 49 -17.00 3.49 30.27
N TRP A 50 -17.72 4.56 29.93
CA TRP A 50 -17.87 5.04 28.55
C TRP A 50 -16.51 5.41 27.95
N LEU A 51 -15.72 6.21 28.65
CA LEU A 51 -14.40 6.65 28.20
C LEU A 51 -13.46 5.47 27.95
N ARG A 52 -13.47 4.43 28.81
CA ARG A 52 -12.69 3.19 28.56
C ARG A 52 -13.13 2.44 27.31
N VAL A 53 -14.43 2.33 27.06
CA VAL A 53 -14.95 1.67 25.85
C VAL A 53 -14.59 2.47 24.59
N ILE A 54 -14.65 3.81 24.66
CA ILE A 54 -14.26 4.67 23.54
C ILE A 54 -12.75 4.55 23.28
N LEU A 55 -11.92 4.62 24.32
CA LEU A 55 -10.47 4.46 24.18
C LEU A 55 -10.11 3.12 23.56
N LYS A 56 -10.74 2.02 24.02
CA LYS A 56 -10.57 0.70 23.42
C LYS A 56 -10.90 0.72 21.92
N GLY A 57 -12.01 1.35 21.53
CA GLY A 57 -12.39 1.53 20.13
C GLY A 57 -11.38 2.36 19.31
N LEU A 58 -10.80 3.40 19.92
CA LEU A 58 -9.75 4.22 19.29
C LEU A 58 -8.46 3.41 19.10
N CYS A 59 -8.07 2.57 20.06
CA CYS A 59 -6.92 1.65 19.91
C CYS A 59 -7.20 0.58 18.84
N GLU A 60 -8.41 0.01 18.80
CA GLU A 60 -8.82 -0.95 17.75
C GLU A 60 -8.78 -0.32 16.34
N ALA A 61 -9.14 0.97 16.24
CA ALA A 61 -8.99 1.77 15.03
C ALA A 61 -7.56 2.29 14.79
N ARG A 62 -6.60 1.87 15.61
CA ARG A 62 -5.18 2.27 15.57
C ARG A 62 -4.97 3.79 15.60
N ILE A 63 -5.86 4.55 16.24
CA ILE A 63 -5.62 5.97 16.54
C ILE A 63 -4.51 6.10 17.59
N PHE A 64 -4.46 5.13 18.50
CA PHE A 64 -3.41 4.97 19.50
C PHE A 64 -2.84 3.55 19.43
N ALA A 65 -1.62 3.36 19.95
CA ALA A 65 -1.01 2.04 20.04
C ALA A 65 -1.82 1.11 20.98
N PRO A 66 -1.87 -0.21 20.73
CA PRO A 66 -2.60 -1.16 21.58
C PRO A 66 -2.16 -1.13 23.05
N GLU A 67 -0.87 -0.90 23.28
CA GLU A 67 -0.20 -0.78 24.57
C GLU A 67 -0.32 0.61 25.22
N THR A 68 -1.13 1.52 24.67
CA THR A 68 -1.36 2.83 25.29
C THR A 68 -2.05 2.64 26.65
N THR A 69 -1.28 2.77 27.74
CA THR A 69 -1.75 2.67 29.13
C THR A 69 -2.50 3.92 29.63
N GLY A 70 -2.89 4.80 28.71
CA GLY A 70 -3.56 6.05 29.02
C GLY A 70 -5.05 5.90 29.36
N GLU A 71 -5.63 7.01 29.79
CA GLU A 71 -7.08 7.18 29.94
C GLU A 71 -7.55 8.41 29.16
N LEU A 72 -8.76 8.37 28.58
CA LEU A 72 -9.37 9.59 28.06
C LEU A 72 -9.73 10.49 29.25
N ALA A 73 -9.20 11.71 29.23
CA ALA A 73 -9.38 12.68 30.30
C ALA A 73 -10.86 13.08 30.45
N ASP A 74 -11.54 13.28 29.32
CA ASP A 74 -12.95 13.66 29.25
C ASP A 74 -13.56 13.32 27.88
N PHE A 75 -14.87 13.55 27.73
CA PHE A 75 -15.54 13.66 26.43
C PHE A 75 -15.08 14.93 25.68
N PRO A 76 -15.36 15.06 24.36
CA PRO A 76 -15.07 16.30 23.66
C PRO A 76 -15.80 17.48 24.29
N GLU A 77 -15.25 18.67 24.13
CA GLU A 77 -15.84 19.88 24.71
C GLU A 77 -17.27 20.10 24.23
N GLY A 78 -18.18 20.49 25.13
CA GLY A 78 -19.61 20.65 24.83
C GLY A 78 -20.43 19.34 24.79
N TYR A 79 -19.81 18.18 25.08
CA TYR A 79 -20.53 16.92 25.27
C TYR A 79 -20.84 16.63 26.74
N GLN A 80 -22.02 16.07 26.99
CA GLN A 80 -22.45 15.67 28.33
C GLN A 80 -23.04 14.25 28.32
N LEU A 81 -22.60 13.41 29.26
CA LEU A 81 -23.22 12.12 29.50
C LEU A 81 -24.40 12.28 30.47
N VAL A 82 -25.59 11.91 30.01
CA VAL A 82 -26.84 12.04 30.77
C VAL A 82 -27.57 10.72 30.86
N GLN A 83 -28.38 10.56 31.90
CA GLN A 83 -29.32 9.45 32.06
C GLN A 83 -30.74 9.98 31.97
N THR A 84 -31.57 9.33 31.17
CA THR A 84 -32.98 9.69 30.98
C THR A 84 -33.85 8.54 31.47
N ALA A 85 -34.83 8.84 32.32
CA ALA A 85 -35.81 7.85 32.75
C ALA A 85 -36.74 7.50 31.60
N ARG A 86 -36.90 6.21 31.30
CA ARG A 86 -37.87 5.76 30.29
C ARG A 86 -39.27 5.97 30.84
N ARG A 87 -40.12 6.65 30.09
CA ARG A 87 -41.54 6.82 30.40
C ARG A 87 -42.23 5.48 30.12
N THR A 88 -42.17 4.56 31.07
CA THR A 88 -42.94 3.32 30.98
C THR A 88 -44.41 3.69 31.20
N LEU A 89 -45.26 3.44 30.20
CA LEU A 89 -46.72 3.67 30.30
C LEU A 89 -47.40 2.80 31.36
N LEU A 90 -46.68 1.80 31.91
CA LEU A 90 -47.14 0.89 32.94
C LEU A 90 -46.35 1.16 34.22
N GLN A 91 -47.11 1.48 35.28
CA GLN A 91 -46.75 1.93 36.63
C GLN A 91 -45.99 0.86 37.44
N THR A 92 -44.95 0.28 36.85
CA THR A 92 -44.06 -0.66 37.52
C THR A 92 -43.01 0.13 38.31
N SER A 93 -42.79 -0.27 39.55
CA SER A 93 -42.10 0.49 40.61
C SER A 93 -40.60 0.78 40.39
N LYS A 94 -40.01 0.43 39.23
CA LYS A 94 -38.59 0.64 38.94
C LYS A 94 -38.38 1.26 37.56
N SER A 95 -38.30 2.59 37.49
CA SER A 95 -37.98 3.30 36.26
C SER A 95 -36.59 2.90 35.75
N ARG A 96 -36.53 2.36 34.54
CA ARG A 96 -35.28 2.11 33.81
C ARG A 96 -34.68 3.44 33.37
N TRP A 97 -33.38 3.60 33.61
CA TRP A 97 -32.60 4.76 33.14
C TRP A 97 -31.75 4.35 31.94
N ASP A 98 -31.95 5.03 30.82
CA ASP A 98 -31.12 4.85 29.62
C ASP A 98 -30.06 5.96 29.57
N THR A 99 -28.83 5.63 29.18
CA THR A 99 -27.72 6.59 29.13
C THR A 99 -27.56 7.13 27.71
N TYR A 100 -27.32 8.43 27.59
CA TYR A 100 -27.09 9.12 26.33
C TYR A 100 -25.89 10.05 26.45
N LEU A 101 -25.04 10.06 25.43
CA LEU A 101 -24.02 11.10 25.26
C LEU A 101 -24.59 12.14 24.28
N ILE A 102 -24.85 13.34 24.78
CA ILE A 102 -25.43 14.47 24.02
C ILE A 102 -24.37 15.55 23.80
N GLY A 103 -24.52 16.35 22.75
CA GLY A 103 -23.55 17.39 22.39
C GLY A 103 -23.56 17.64 20.88
N SER A 104 -23.35 16.59 20.08
CA SER A 104 -23.31 16.72 18.62
C SER A 104 -24.60 17.34 18.05
N PRO A 105 -24.51 18.46 17.30
CA PRO A 105 -25.67 19.06 16.63
C PRO A 105 -26.18 18.21 15.46
N ASN A 106 -25.35 17.27 14.99
CA ASN A 106 -25.58 16.52 13.77
C ASN A 106 -26.26 15.15 13.98
N VAL A 107 -26.45 14.73 15.23
CA VAL A 107 -27.18 13.50 15.54
C VAL A 107 -28.68 13.72 15.34
N LYS A 108 -29.24 13.06 14.31
CA LYS A 108 -30.67 13.15 13.96
C LYS A 108 -31.59 12.96 15.18
N GLY A 109 -32.59 13.81 15.29
CA GLY A 109 -33.56 13.83 16.38
C GLY A 109 -33.00 14.32 17.72
N ARG A 110 -31.80 14.93 17.74
CA ARG A 110 -31.14 15.45 18.96
C ARG A 110 -31.11 14.40 20.08
N THR A 111 -31.03 13.12 19.69
CA THR A 111 -31.23 12.04 20.64
C THR A 111 -29.98 11.70 21.44
N GLY A 112 -28.80 12.16 20.97
CA GLY A 112 -27.50 11.72 21.45
C GLY A 112 -27.14 10.32 20.98
N PHE A 113 -25.94 9.90 21.33
CA PHE A 113 -25.44 8.54 21.16
C PHE A 113 -25.97 7.67 22.31
N ARG A 114 -26.53 6.49 22.01
CA ARG A 114 -27.17 5.63 23.02
C ARG A 114 -26.19 4.70 23.73
N SER A 115 -25.02 4.51 23.14
CA SER A 115 -23.96 3.67 23.66
C SER A 115 -22.60 4.27 23.33
N ALA A 116 -21.57 3.90 24.10
CA ALA A 116 -20.19 4.25 23.78
C ALA A 116 -19.79 3.74 22.38
N ARG A 117 -20.29 2.56 21.99
CA ARG A 117 -20.03 1.96 20.67
C ARG A 117 -20.63 2.78 19.52
N ASP A 118 -21.80 3.37 19.72
CA ASP A 118 -22.41 4.27 18.74
C ASP A 118 -21.56 5.54 18.54
N PHE A 119 -20.82 5.95 19.57
CA PHE A 119 -19.98 7.14 19.55
C PHE A 119 -18.57 6.89 18.99
N ILE A 120 -18.04 5.65 19.03
CA ILE A 120 -16.68 5.33 18.55
C ILE A 120 -16.42 5.85 17.12
N PRO A 121 -17.30 5.65 16.12
CA PRO A 121 -17.04 6.15 14.77
C PRO A 121 -16.97 7.69 14.71
N HIS A 122 -17.73 8.38 15.57
CA HIS A 122 -17.68 9.83 15.70
C HIS A 122 -16.40 10.29 16.41
N ALA A 123 -15.99 9.59 17.46
CA ALA A 123 -14.73 9.84 18.16
C ALA A 123 -13.52 9.71 17.21
N ILE A 124 -13.45 8.64 16.41
CA ILE A 124 -12.41 8.45 15.38
C ILE A 124 -12.37 9.64 14.43
N TRP A 125 -13.53 10.08 13.96
CA TRP A 125 -13.64 11.24 13.07
C TRP A 125 -13.15 12.54 13.74
N LEU A 126 -13.46 12.78 15.02
CA LEU A 126 -12.94 13.95 15.76
C LEU A 126 -11.40 13.95 15.87
N PHE A 127 -10.79 12.77 16.03
CA PHE A 127 -9.32 12.64 16.04
C PHE A 127 -8.72 12.85 14.65
N CYS A 128 -9.30 12.23 13.61
CA CYS A 128 -8.69 12.16 12.28
C CYS A 128 -9.04 13.32 11.35
N ASN A 129 -10.17 14.01 11.52
CA ASN A 129 -10.67 14.98 10.56
C ASN A 129 -10.48 16.43 11.06
N PRO A 130 -9.47 17.17 10.57
CA PRO A 130 -9.21 18.54 11.02
C PRO A 130 -10.27 19.54 10.55
N GLY A 131 -10.87 19.32 9.38
CA GLY A 131 -11.88 20.22 8.82
C GLY A 131 -13.28 20.05 9.42
N LEU A 132 -13.49 19.08 10.31
CA LEU A 132 -14.79 18.74 10.90
C LEU A 132 -15.92 18.63 9.84
N ASN A 133 -15.59 18.11 8.65
CA ASN A 133 -16.59 17.85 7.62
C ASN A 133 -17.43 16.63 8.01
N HIS A 134 -18.67 16.89 8.43
CA HIS A 134 -19.58 15.87 8.94
C HIS A 134 -20.04 14.85 7.88
N ALA A 135 -19.89 15.15 6.59
CA ALA A 135 -20.17 14.19 5.52
C ALA A 135 -19.26 12.94 5.58
N LEU A 136 -18.06 13.10 6.15
CA LEU A 136 -17.07 12.04 6.32
C LEU A 136 -17.26 11.24 7.62
N CYS A 137 -18.23 11.63 8.45
CA CYS A 137 -18.48 10.95 9.73
C CYS A 137 -19.37 9.71 9.55
N THR A 138 -18.81 8.52 9.78
CA THR A 138 -19.46 7.23 9.45
C THR A 138 -20.63 6.86 10.36
N HIS A 139 -20.77 7.45 11.56
CA HIS A 139 -21.93 7.19 12.43
C HIS A 139 -23.26 7.59 11.76
N ARG A 140 -23.22 8.51 10.78
CA ARG A 140 -24.40 8.90 10.00
C ARG A 140 -24.86 7.79 9.07
N ARG A 141 -23.92 7.00 8.50
CA ARG A 141 -24.22 5.91 7.56
C ARG A 141 -24.80 4.70 8.28
N ALA A 142 -24.26 4.34 9.45
CA ALA A 142 -24.73 3.20 10.25
C ALA A 142 -26.21 3.28 10.68
N ARG A 143 -26.79 4.49 10.77
CA ARG A 143 -28.21 4.67 11.11
C ARG A 143 -29.16 4.71 9.90
N LEU A 144 -28.65 4.88 8.69
CA LEU A 144 -29.49 4.96 7.50
C LEU A 144 -29.90 3.57 6.98
N ASN A 145 -29.12 2.52 7.29
CA ASN A 145 -29.42 1.14 6.90
C ASN A 145 -29.41 0.22 8.14
N PRO A 146 -30.58 -0.15 8.70
CA PRO A 146 -30.67 -1.09 9.83
C PRO A 146 -30.05 -2.47 9.56
N GLY A 147 -29.91 -2.87 8.28
CA GLY A 147 -29.33 -4.15 7.86
C GLY A 147 -27.82 -4.29 8.12
N ASP A 148 -27.06 -3.18 8.10
CA ASP A 148 -25.60 -3.24 8.27
C ASP A 148 -25.18 -3.49 9.73
N HIS A 149 -26.06 -3.21 10.69
CA HIS A 149 -25.83 -3.49 12.11
C HIS A 149 -25.91 -4.98 12.47
N GLN A 150 -26.65 -5.78 11.70
CA GLN A 150 -26.74 -7.23 11.91
C GLN A 150 -25.41 -7.93 11.56
N HIS A 151 -24.64 -7.39 10.60
CA HIS A 151 -23.36 -7.98 10.21
C HIS A 151 -22.30 -7.87 11.32
N LEU A 152 -22.22 -6.74 12.01
CA LEU A 152 -21.32 -6.55 13.16
C LEU A 152 -21.73 -7.34 14.41
N GLN A 153 -23.02 -7.65 14.59
CA GLN A 153 -23.49 -8.49 15.71
C GLN A 153 -23.28 -9.99 15.44
N ASN A 154 -23.45 -10.42 14.18
CA ASN A 154 -23.26 -11.81 13.77
C ASN A 154 -21.78 -12.26 13.86
N ILE A 155 -20.82 -11.34 13.71
CA ILE A 155 -19.38 -11.65 13.85
C ILE A 155 -18.98 -11.99 15.29
N THR A 156 -19.73 -11.53 16.30
CA THR A 156 -19.51 -11.95 17.71
C THR A 156 -20.11 -13.31 18.05
N ASN A 157 -21.02 -13.85 17.22
CA ASN A 157 -21.75 -15.10 17.51
C ASN A 157 -21.45 -16.25 16.52
N LEU A 158 -20.65 -16.04 15.48
CA LEU A 158 -20.33 -17.04 14.44
C LEU A 158 -19.03 -17.83 14.70
N GLN A 159 -18.66 -18.06 15.96
CA GLN A 159 -17.66 -19.08 16.32
C GLN A 159 -18.24 -20.48 16.56
N SER A 160 -19.54 -20.69 16.32
CA SER A 160 -20.15 -22.01 16.40
C SER A 160 -21.08 -22.28 15.23
N GLN A 161 -20.71 -23.31 14.46
CA GLN A 161 -21.49 -24.01 13.43
C GLN A 161 -21.38 -23.44 12.01
N GLY A 162 -20.67 -24.18 11.16
CA GLY A 162 -20.55 -23.93 9.74
C GLY A 162 -21.58 -24.73 8.95
N LEU A 163 -22.17 -24.09 7.93
CA LEU A 163 -22.73 -24.69 6.72
C LEU A 163 -22.75 -23.65 5.58
N PRO A 164 -22.79 -24.08 4.30
CA PRO A 164 -22.45 -23.26 3.14
C PRO A 164 -23.67 -22.56 2.53
N PHE A 165 -23.44 -21.42 1.86
CA PHE A 165 -24.43 -20.81 0.97
C PHE A 165 -23.80 -20.32 -0.32
N SER A 166 -24.51 -20.58 -1.42
CA SER A 166 -24.21 -20.23 -2.80
C SER A 166 -25.17 -19.15 -3.32
N SER A 167 -24.74 -18.51 -4.42
CA SER A 167 -25.46 -17.61 -5.33
C SER A 167 -25.46 -16.11 -5.00
N LEU A 168 -24.81 -15.35 -5.88
CA LEU A 168 -24.76 -13.88 -5.95
C LEU A 168 -25.26 -13.46 -7.33
N ASP A 169 -26.19 -12.51 -7.36
CA ASP A 169 -26.54 -11.73 -8.55
C ASP A 169 -26.14 -10.27 -8.38
N SER A 170 -25.77 -9.67 -9.50
CA SER A 170 -25.09 -8.38 -9.70
C SER A 170 -25.88 -7.14 -9.26
N ARG A 171 -25.30 -6.33 -8.36
CA ARG A 171 -25.55 -4.89 -8.22
C ARG A 171 -24.28 -4.12 -7.82
N SER A 172 -24.19 -2.89 -8.31
CA SER A 172 -23.15 -1.86 -8.11
C SER A 172 -22.30 -2.01 -6.84
N SER A 173 -20.98 -2.12 -7.01
CA SER A 173 -20.01 -2.37 -5.95
C SER A 173 -19.87 -1.19 -4.99
N SER A 174 -20.71 -1.13 -3.96
CA SER A 174 -20.36 -0.43 -2.75
C SER A 174 -19.27 -1.24 -2.05
N ILE A 175 -18.07 -0.67 -1.93
CA ILE A 175 -16.97 -1.25 -1.14
C ILE A 175 -17.54 -1.55 0.26
N SER A 176 -17.48 -2.81 0.68
CA SER A 176 -17.98 -3.23 2.00
C SER A 176 -17.16 -2.54 3.09
N ILE A 177 -17.75 -2.31 4.26
CA ILE A 177 -17.01 -1.74 5.41
C ILE A 177 -15.79 -2.60 5.74
N ASP A 178 -15.90 -3.93 5.58
CA ASP A 178 -14.78 -4.85 5.79
C ASP A 178 -13.68 -4.67 4.76
N GLU A 179 -14.01 -4.38 3.49
CA GLU A 179 -13.02 -4.09 2.46
C GLU A 179 -12.37 -2.72 2.66
N ALA A 180 -13.12 -1.70 3.10
CA ALA A 180 -12.54 -0.40 3.47
C ALA A 180 -11.65 -0.49 4.72
N VAL A 181 -12.05 -1.28 5.72
CA VAL A 181 -11.24 -1.55 6.92
C VAL A 181 -10.03 -2.43 6.57
N HIS A 182 -10.17 -3.37 5.64
CA HIS A 182 -9.05 -4.17 5.12
C HIS A 182 -8.07 -3.28 4.36
N GLN A 183 -8.54 -2.39 3.50
CA GLN A 183 -7.71 -1.39 2.82
C GLN A 183 -7.02 -0.46 3.82
N LEU A 184 -7.70 0.00 4.88
CA LEU A 184 -7.08 0.79 5.96
C LEU A 184 -6.10 -0.01 6.84
N ARG A 185 -6.27 -1.33 6.93
CA ARG A 185 -5.34 -2.24 7.62
C ARG A 185 -4.12 -2.54 6.75
N GLU A 186 -4.30 -2.72 5.43
CA GLU A 186 -3.24 -2.84 4.44
C GLU A 186 -2.46 -1.53 4.36
N THR A 187 -3.14 -0.37 4.44
CA THR A 187 -2.47 0.93 4.39
C THR A 187 -1.52 1.17 5.57
N ARG A 188 -1.77 0.47 6.69
CA ARG A 188 -0.96 0.52 7.91
C ARG A 188 -0.27 -0.79 8.24
N SER A 189 -0.32 -1.77 7.35
CA SER A 189 0.49 -2.97 7.52
C SER A 189 1.86 -2.59 6.99
N ASP A 190 2.89 -2.79 7.80
CA ASP A 190 4.30 -2.69 7.37
C ASP A 190 4.67 -3.80 6.35
N SER A 191 3.67 -4.40 5.68
CA SER A 191 3.92 -5.30 4.58
C SER A 191 4.47 -4.48 3.41
N GLU A 192 5.75 -4.71 3.15
CA GLU A 192 6.47 -4.12 2.03
C GLU A 192 5.82 -4.47 0.70
N ILE A 193 5.16 -5.62 0.60
CA ILE A 193 4.49 -6.10 -0.61
C ILE A 193 2.98 -6.16 -0.38
N ARG A 194 2.21 -5.62 -1.32
CA ARG A 194 0.74 -5.46 -1.22
C ARG A 194 -0.03 -6.26 -2.26
N LYS A 195 -1.32 -6.48 -1.97
CA LYS A 195 -2.26 -7.03 -2.93
C LYS A 195 -2.29 -6.18 -4.21
N GLY A 196 -2.26 -6.84 -5.36
CA GLY A 196 -2.25 -6.22 -6.68
C GLY A 196 -0.87 -5.86 -7.20
N GLU A 197 0.19 -5.98 -6.38
CA GLU A 197 1.55 -5.74 -6.85
C GLU A 197 2.07 -6.90 -7.71
N VAL A 198 2.93 -6.55 -8.66
CA VAL A 198 3.72 -7.51 -9.41
C VAL A 198 5.05 -7.68 -8.69
N ILE A 199 5.48 -8.93 -8.54
CA ILE A 199 6.68 -9.33 -7.81
C ILE A 199 7.44 -10.43 -8.57
N TRP A 200 8.63 -10.75 -8.10
CA TRP A 200 9.36 -11.96 -8.47
C TRP A 200 9.21 -13.01 -7.38
N ALA A 201 8.62 -14.16 -7.72
CA ALA A 201 8.53 -15.32 -6.84
C ALA A 201 9.65 -16.32 -7.13
N ALA A 202 10.40 -16.74 -6.12
CA ALA A 202 11.54 -17.63 -6.29
C ALA A 202 11.16 -19.10 -6.34
N LEU A 203 11.61 -19.78 -7.40
CA LEU A 203 11.33 -21.19 -7.68
C LEU A 203 12.12 -22.14 -6.77
N ASN A 204 11.55 -23.31 -6.46
CA ASN A 204 12.25 -24.39 -5.76
C ASN A 204 12.01 -25.76 -6.41
N PRO A 205 13.03 -26.38 -7.03
CA PRO A 205 14.34 -25.80 -7.38
C PRO A 205 14.23 -24.81 -8.56
N ALA A 206 15.33 -24.13 -8.86
CA ALA A 206 15.44 -23.35 -10.10
C ALA A 206 15.31 -24.25 -11.34
N ILE A 207 14.68 -23.74 -12.39
CA ILE A 207 14.60 -24.45 -13.67
C ILE A 207 15.94 -24.32 -14.37
N THR A 208 16.63 -25.44 -14.48
CA THR A 208 17.97 -25.56 -15.07
C THR A 208 17.92 -26.39 -16.33
N ASP A 209 19.01 -26.33 -17.09
CA ASP A 209 19.27 -27.30 -18.14
C ASP A 209 19.99 -28.52 -17.54
N PHE A 210 19.90 -29.68 -18.20
CA PHE A 210 20.42 -30.96 -17.70
C PHE A 210 21.92 -30.92 -17.37
N ASP A 211 22.68 -30.03 -18.00
CA ASP A 211 24.15 -30.02 -17.94
C ASP A 211 24.78 -29.00 -16.97
N SER A 212 24.03 -28.21 -16.20
CA SER A 212 24.68 -27.20 -15.33
C SER A 212 24.07 -27.02 -13.95
N ARG A 213 24.76 -27.57 -12.95
CA ARG A 213 24.43 -27.45 -11.52
C ARG A 213 24.63 -26.03 -10.95
N ALA A 214 25.16 -25.08 -11.72
CA ALA A 214 25.42 -23.71 -11.24
C ALA A 214 25.23 -22.63 -12.32
N ALA A 215 24.40 -22.86 -13.34
CA ALA A 215 24.36 -21.95 -14.49
C ALA A 215 23.76 -20.55 -14.17
N PRO A 216 24.39 -19.46 -14.63
CA PRO A 216 23.75 -18.13 -14.74
C PRO A 216 22.55 -18.11 -15.71
N ASN A 217 22.22 -19.25 -16.31
CA ASN A 217 21.17 -19.44 -17.31
C ASN A 217 19.90 -20.06 -16.71
N ALA A 218 19.85 -20.30 -15.40
CA ALA A 218 18.70 -20.89 -14.75
C ALA A 218 17.57 -19.87 -14.58
N ILE A 219 16.33 -20.29 -14.77
CA ILE A 219 15.17 -19.50 -14.36
C ILE A 219 14.98 -19.73 -12.86
N ARG A 220 15.30 -18.71 -12.07
CA ARG A 220 15.23 -18.77 -10.60
C ARG A 220 14.03 -18.04 -10.03
N LEU A 221 13.57 -17.03 -10.74
CA LEU A 221 12.51 -16.12 -10.32
C LEU A 221 11.43 -16.09 -11.41
N TRP A 222 10.17 -16.20 -10.98
CA TRP A 222 9.00 -16.16 -11.84
C TRP A 222 8.15 -14.92 -11.54
N PRO A 223 7.74 -14.13 -12.55
CA PRO A 223 6.93 -12.95 -12.29
C PRO A 223 5.54 -13.37 -11.83
N ALA A 224 5.03 -12.73 -10.78
CA ALA A 224 3.75 -13.09 -10.17
C ALA A 224 2.95 -11.86 -9.73
N LEU A 225 1.62 -11.99 -9.70
CA LEU A 225 0.69 -11.00 -9.16
C LEU A 225 0.26 -11.41 -7.75
N VAL A 226 0.37 -10.51 -6.78
CA VAL A 226 -0.07 -10.77 -5.41
C VAL A 226 -1.60 -10.71 -5.33
N LEU A 227 -2.23 -11.81 -4.94
CA LEU A 227 -3.69 -11.90 -4.81
C LEU A 227 -4.15 -11.64 -3.38
N GLU A 228 -3.51 -12.27 -2.41
CA GLU A 228 -3.88 -12.22 -0.99
C GLU A 228 -2.64 -12.33 -0.10
N LEU A 229 -2.72 -11.72 1.09
CA LEU A 229 -1.68 -11.77 2.11
C LEU A 229 -2.20 -12.50 3.35
N THR A 230 -1.52 -13.56 3.77
CA THR A 230 -1.84 -14.25 5.03
C THR A 230 -0.64 -14.18 5.97
N THR A 231 -0.81 -13.57 7.15
CA THR A 231 0.23 -13.49 8.18
C THR A 231 -0.09 -14.43 9.33
N PHE A 232 0.81 -15.37 9.62
CA PHE A 232 0.67 -16.33 10.71
C PHE A 232 1.40 -15.81 11.95
N ARG A 233 0.64 -15.50 13.02
CA ARG A 233 1.21 -14.93 14.26
C ARG A 233 2.16 -15.86 15.01
N SER A 234 2.00 -17.18 14.88
CA SER A 234 2.79 -18.17 15.62
C SER A 234 4.25 -18.21 15.21
N GLU A 235 4.56 -17.83 13.97
CA GLU A 235 5.90 -18.01 13.38
C GLU A 235 6.51 -16.70 12.87
N ASN A 236 5.77 -15.58 12.94
CA ASN A 236 6.11 -14.33 12.23
C ASN A 236 6.36 -14.54 10.73
N THR A 237 5.84 -15.63 10.17
CA THR A 237 5.94 -15.94 8.74
C THR A 237 4.77 -15.33 8.00
N THR A 238 5.09 -14.55 6.98
CA THR A 238 4.11 -14.01 6.04
C THR A 238 4.12 -14.85 4.78
N ILE A 239 2.94 -15.33 4.38
CA ILE A 239 2.72 -16.13 3.17
C ILE A 239 1.84 -15.32 2.21
N PHE A 240 2.27 -15.27 0.97
CA PHE A 240 1.60 -14.57 -0.12
C PHE A 240 0.94 -15.60 -1.03
N LYS A 241 -0.35 -15.42 -1.30
CA LYS A 241 -1.02 -16.14 -2.37
C LYS A 241 -0.81 -15.34 -3.65
N VAL A 242 -0.16 -15.95 -4.63
CA VAL A 242 0.26 -15.27 -5.85
C VAL A 242 -0.24 -16.01 -7.09
N GLN A 243 -0.55 -15.25 -8.14
CA GLN A 243 -0.83 -15.78 -9.47
C GLN A 243 0.42 -15.64 -10.33
N LEU A 244 0.97 -16.75 -10.80
CA LEU A 244 2.13 -16.75 -11.68
C LEU A 244 1.68 -16.35 -13.09
N PHE A 245 2.35 -15.36 -13.68
CA PHE A 245 2.06 -14.99 -15.07
C PHE A 245 2.42 -16.14 -16.02
N GLY A 246 1.75 -16.22 -17.17
CA GLY A 246 1.93 -17.29 -18.16
C GLY A 246 1.35 -18.65 -17.77
N LEU A 247 0.83 -18.80 -16.54
CA LEU A 247 0.12 -20.00 -16.08
C LEU A 247 -1.39 -19.77 -15.97
N LEU A 248 -2.16 -20.84 -15.79
CA LEU A 248 -3.61 -20.71 -15.66
C LEU A 248 -3.98 -20.00 -14.35
N PRO A 249 -5.02 -19.13 -14.33
CA PRO A 249 -5.44 -18.43 -13.12
C PRO A 249 -5.82 -19.35 -11.94
N SER A 250 -6.23 -20.59 -12.23
CA SER A 250 -6.52 -21.62 -11.22
C SER A 250 -5.27 -22.13 -10.50
N GLN A 251 -4.07 -21.85 -11.00
CA GLN A 251 -2.79 -22.28 -10.44
C GLN A 251 -2.16 -21.21 -9.52
N ALA A 252 -2.97 -20.52 -8.72
CA ALA A 252 -2.43 -19.66 -7.67
C ALA A 252 -1.64 -20.50 -6.66
N CYS A 253 -0.45 -20.04 -6.28
CA CYS A 253 0.42 -20.73 -5.33
C CYS A 253 0.68 -19.87 -4.09
N SER A 254 1.11 -20.51 -3.00
CA SER A 254 1.53 -19.84 -1.78
C SER A 254 3.04 -19.72 -1.75
N VAL A 255 3.57 -18.51 -1.52
CA VAL A 255 5.00 -18.22 -1.50
C VAL A 255 5.34 -17.46 -0.22
N GLN A 256 6.40 -17.88 0.48
CA GLN A 256 6.85 -17.21 1.70
C GLN A 256 7.48 -15.84 1.39
N LYS A 257 7.41 -14.90 2.34
CA LYS A 257 8.04 -13.56 2.23
C LYS A 257 9.53 -13.63 1.87
N SER A 258 10.27 -14.56 2.44
CA SER A 258 11.69 -14.79 2.19
C SER A 258 12.00 -15.27 0.76
N ARG A 259 10.98 -15.52 -0.06
CA ARG A 259 11.07 -16.03 -1.43
C ARG A 259 10.46 -15.10 -2.46
N ILE A 260 10.13 -13.87 -2.08
CA ILE A 260 9.63 -12.86 -3.00
C ILE A 260 10.59 -11.68 -3.06
N LEU A 261 10.71 -11.08 -4.23
CA LEU A 261 11.42 -9.82 -4.43
C LEU A 261 10.46 -8.81 -5.07
N PRO A 262 10.55 -7.51 -4.72
CA PRO A 262 9.88 -6.47 -5.50
C PRO A 262 10.22 -6.62 -6.98
N PHE A 263 9.29 -6.34 -7.90
CA PHE A 263 9.56 -6.53 -9.33
C PHE A 263 10.76 -5.72 -9.83
N ASN A 264 10.94 -4.52 -9.29
CA ASN A 264 12.08 -3.68 -9.61
C ASN A 264 13.39 -4.21 -9.00
N ALA A 265 13.37 -5.24 -8.15
CA ALA A 265 14.53 -5.76 -7.44
C ALA A 265 15.38 -6.78 -8.19
N TYR A 266 14.95 -7.19 -9.37
CA TYR A 266 15.68 -8.17 -10.16
C TYR A 266 15.66 -7.80 -11.63
N THR A 267 16.86 -7.71 -12.19
CA THR A 267 17.09 -7.61 -13.63
C THR A 267 17.50 -8.99 -14.13
N LEU A 268 16.96 -9.40 -15.28
CA LEU A 268 17.32 -10.67 -15.89
C LEU A 268 18.82 -10.71 -16.21
N PRO A 269 19.57 -11.74 -15.79
CA PRO A 269 20.96 -11.90 -16.17
C PRO A 269 21.11 -11.89 -17.70
N LEU A 270 22.10 -11.15 -18.22
CA LEU A 270 22.32 -11.01 -19.66
C LEU A 270 22.41 -12.38 -20.37
N VAL A 271 23.00 -13.38 -19.72
CA VAL A 271 23.12 -14.72 -20.28
C VAL A 271 21.76 -15.42 -20.40
N LEU A 272 20.89 -15.28 -19.38
CA LEU A 272 19.51 -15.75 -19.45
C LEU A 272 18.73 -15.01 -20.54
N THR A 273 18.86 -13.69 -20.63
CA THR A 273 18.21 -12.86 -21.65
C THR A 273 18.61 -13.30 -23.08
N ASN A 274 19.91 -13.48 -23.33
CA ASN A 274 20.39 -13.96 -24.63
C ASN A 274 19.86 -15.37 -24.96
N ARG A 275 19.75 -16.23 -23.94
CA ARG A 275 19.20 -17.57 -24.12
C ARG A 275 17.71 -17.57 -24.44
N LEU A 276 16.91 -16.75 -23.75
CA LEU A 276 15.49 -16.58 -24.05
C LEU A 276 15.30 -16.01 -25.46
N ARG A 277 16.14 -15.07 -25.89
CA ARG A 277 16.15 -14.56 -27.27
C ARG A 277 16.42 -15.66 -28.29
N PHE A 278 17.38 -16.54 -28.03
CA PHE A 278 17.67 -17.68 -28.90
C PHE A 278 16.47 -18.65 -29.00
N VAL A 279 15.78 -18.94 -27.89
CA VAL A 279 14.56 -19.77 -27.88
C VAL A 279 13.47 -19.13 -28.75
N LEU A 280 13.29 -17.81 -28.68
CA LEU A 280 12.33 -17.09 -29.53
C LEU A 280 12.68 -17.18 -31.01
N GLN A 281 13.94 -16.94 -31.36
CA GLN A 281 14.40 -16.95 -32.77
C GLN A 281 14.33 -18.34 -33.39
N SER A 282 14.72 -19.38 -32.63
CA SER A 282 14.71 -20.76 -33.13
C SER A 282 13.29 -21.34 -33.34
N ARG A 283 12.31 -20.87 -32.55
CA ARG A 283 10.91 -21.35 -32.61
C ARG A 283 10.07 -20.71 -33.71
N GLN A 284 10.43 -19.52 -34.21
CA GLN A 284 9.75 -18.93 -35.38
C GLN A 284 9.84 -19.85 -36.63
N ALA A 285 10.72 -20.85 -36.63
CA ALA A 285 10.86 -21.84 -37.70
C ALA A 285 9.98 -23.11 -37.55
N GLN A 286 9.28 -23.32 -36.42
CA GLN A 286 8.52 -24.56 -36.17
C GLN A 286 7.11 -24.27 -35.61
N ALA A 287 6.10 -24.88 -36.22
CA ALA A 287 4.69 -24.75 -35.81
C ALA A 287 4.48 -25.16 -34.33
N TYR A 288 3.65 -24.41 -33.62
CA TYR A 288 3.34 -24.63 -32.21
C TYR A 288 2.73 -26.03 -31.98
N PRO A 289 3.18 -26.81 -30.98
CA PRO A 289 2.37 -27.92 -30.49
C PRO A 289 1.09 -27.35 -29.84
N ASP A 290 -0.07 -27.90 -30.22
CA ASP A 290 -1.39 -27.30 -29.96
C ASP A 290 -1.80 -27.27 -28.48
N SER A 291 -1.19 -28.09 -27.62
CA SER A 291 -1.46 -28.07 -26.18
C SER A 291 -0.24 -27.60 -25.38
N PRO A 292 -0.35 -26.51 -24.58
CA PRO A 292 0.58 -26.33 -23.49
C PRO A 292 0.31 -27.47 -22.50
N GLU A 293 1.23 -28.44 -22.42
CA GLU A 293 1.27 -29.28 -21.24
C GLU A 293 1.28 -28.37 -20.01
N LEU A 294 0.42 -28.69 -19.03
CA LEU A 294 0.25 -27.90 -17.82
C LEU A 294 1.58 -27.86 -17.05
N LEU A 295 2.34 -26.80 -17.25
CA LEU A 295 3.53 -26.54 -16.45
C LEU A 295 3.08 -26.36 -15.00
N THR A 296 3.54 -27.28 -14.15
CA THR A 296 3.35 -27.21 -12.71
C THR A 296 4.66 -26.74 -12.12
N LEU A 297 4.67 -25.52 -11.56
CA LEU A 297 5.84 -24.93 -10.92
C LEU A 297 5.76 -25.13 -9.41
N ASN A 298 6.87 -25.54 -8.79
CA ASN A 298 6.95 -25.77 -7.36
C ASN A 298 7.67 -24.60 -6.63
N PHE A 299 7.10 -24.22 -5.48
CA PHE A 299 7.60 -23.16 -4.60
C PHE A 299 7.73 -23.63 -3.14
N GLU A 300 7.15 -24.79 -2.80
CA GLU A 300 7.20 -25.34 -1.44
C GLU A 300 8.48 -26.14 -1.20
N GLU A 301 8.94 -26.16 0.05
CA GLU A 301 10.07 -27.00 0.50
C GLU A 301 9.67 -28.46 0.79
N SER A 302 8.48 -28.90 0.39
CA SER A 302 8.05 -30.24 0.76
C SER A 302 8.98 -31.30 0.15
N ASP A 303 9.51 -32.18 1.00
CA ASP A 303 10.34 -33.36 0.66
C ASP A 303 9.62 -34.37 -0.26
N ARG A 304 8.40 -34.06 -0.71
CA ARG A 304 7.66 -34.89 -1.64
C ARG A 304 8.31 -34.72 -3.01
N ALA A 305 9.03 -35.76 -3.44
CA ALA A 305 9.56 -35.88 -4.79
C ALA A 305 8.43 -35.71 -5.82
N PHE A 306 8.24 -34.49 -6.31
CA PHE A 306 7.35 -34.24 -7.43
C PHE A 306 7.96 -34.86 -8.70
N PRO A 307 7.14 -35.45 -9.57
CA PRO A 307 7.61 -36.03 -10.82
C PRO A 307 8.08 -34.90 -11.75
N HIS A 308 9.39 -34.66 -11.74
CA HIS A 308 10.18 -33.87 -12.68
C HIS A 308 9.84 -32.38 -12.79
N ASN A 309 10.78 -31.52 -12.38
CA ASN A 309 10.74 -30.11 -12.78
C ASN A 309 10.79 -30.00 -14.31
N PRO A 310 10.08 -29.04 -14.91
CA PRO A 310 10.12 -28.85 -16.34
C PRO A 310 11.56 -28.54 -16.78
N SER A 311 11.95 -29.06 -17.93
CA SER A 311 13.23 -28.68 -18.55
C SER A 311 13.21 -27.19 -18.90
N PHE A 312 14.38 -26.57 -18.99
CA PHE A 312 14.48 -25.18 -19.45
C PHE A 312 13.76 -24.96 -20.79
N ALA A 313 13.93 -25.89 -21.75
CA ALA A 313 13.29 -25.80 -23.05
C ALA A 313 11.75 -25.83 -22.99
N ALA A 314 11.18 -26.58 -22.05
CA ALA A 314 9.74 -26.61 -21.82
C ALA A 314 9.23 -25.34 -21.15
N ALA A 315 9.97 -24.81 -20.17
CA ALA A 315 9.54 -23.65 -19.39
C ALA A 315 9.81 -22.30 -20.07
N ALA A 316 10.82 -22.21 -20.94
CA ALA A 316 11.31 -20.92 -21.47
C ALA A 316 10.24 -20.12 -22.21
N LEU A 317 9.41 -20.76 -23.04
CA LEU A 317 8.34 -20.07 -23.78
C LEU A 317 7.27 -19.52 -22.83
N THR A 318 6.83 -20.33 -21.87
CA THR A 318 5.87 -19.90 -20.85
C THR A 318 6.45 -18.81 -19.97
N TYR A 319 7.74 -18.85 -19.69
CA TYR A 319 8.44 -17.79 -18.97
C TYR A 319 8.45 -16.47 -19.77
N ILE A 320 8.72 -16.51 -21.08
CA ILE A 320 8.64 -15.32 -21.93
C ILE A 320 7.22 -14.75 -21.97
N GLN A 321 6.21 -15.62 -22.09
CA GLN A 321 4.81 -15.22 -22.01
C GLN A 321 4.51 -14.58 -20.65
N ALA A 322 5.02 -15.16 -19.56
CA ALA A 322 4.87 -14.62 -18.21
C ALA A 322 5.46 -13.21 -18.09
N LEU A 323 6.66 -12.98 -18.63
CA LEU A 323 7.27 -11.65 -18.68
C LEU A 323 6.39 -10.68 -19.47
N SER A 324 5.91 -11.07 -20.66
CA SER A 324 5.05 -10.24 -21.50
C SER A 324 3.74 -9.85 -20.79
N GLU A 325 3.10 -10.81 -20.12
CA GLU A 325 1.89 -10.56 -19.35
C GLU A 325 2.14 -9.67 -18.13
N ALA A 326 3.25 -9.87 -17.41
CA ALA A 326 3.65 -9.01 -16.31
C ALA A 326 3.84 -7.55 -16.79
N PHE A 327 4.57 -7.33 -17.88
CA PHE A 327 4.73 -6.00 -18.47
C PHE A 327 3.39 -5.42 -18.92
N ARG A 328 2.53 -6.20 -19.57
CA ARG A 328 1.18 -5.74 -19.97
C ARG A 328 0.34 -5.36 -18.75
N HIS A 329 0.45 -6.10 -17.66
CA HIS A 329 -0.24 -5.80 -16.41
C HIS A 329 0.24 -4.48 -15.80
N ILE A 330 1.56 -4.32 -15.70
CA ILE A 330 2.24 -3.11 -15.22
C ILE A 330 1.80 -1.89 -16.04
N HIS A 331 1.89 -1.95 -17.37
CA HIS A 331 1.53 -0.82 -18.24
C HIS A 331 0.02 -0.59 -18.36
N GLY A 332 -0.79 -1.65 -18.25
CA GLY A 332 -2.24 -1.58 -18.39
C GLY A 332 -2.94 -0.99 -17.16
N ARG A 333 -2.35 -1.18 -15.97
CA ARG A 333 -2.90 -0.67 -14.70
C ARG A 333 -2.19 0.57 -14.18
N SER A 334 -0.98 0.86 -14.64
CA SER A 334 -0.26 2.01 -14.11
C SER A 334 -0.89 3.33 -14.56
N CYS A 335 -1.01 4.26 -13.60
CA CYS A 335 -1.35 5.65 -13.87
C CYS A 335 -0.40 6.32 -14.88
N TYR A 336 0.79 5.74 -15.11
CA TYR A 336 1.78 6.13 -16.10
C TYR A 336 1.21 6.28 -17.53
N ARG A 337 0.19 5.50 -17.90
CA ARG A 337 -0.39 5.55 -19.26
C ARG A 337 -1.08 6.88 -19.59
N ASN A 338 -1.64 7.56 -18.59
CA ASN A 338 -2.24 8.89 -18.79
C ASN A 338 -1.18 10.01 -18.78
N VAL A 339 -0.01 9.76 -18.19
CA VAL A 339 1.03 10.79 -18.03
C VAL A 339 2.02 10.81 -19.20
N VAL A 340 2.35 9.65 -19.80
CA VAL A 340 3.33 9.57 -20.90
C VAL A 340 2.82 10.11 -22.23
N LEU A 341 1.51 10.13 -22.50
CA LEU A 341 0.98 10.64 -23.76
C LEU A 341 1.15 12.16 -23.94
N HIS A 342 1.64 12.88 -22.93
CA HIS A 342 1.83 14.33 -22.96
C HIS A 342 3.29 14.81 -22.88
N LEU A 343 4.29 13.90 -22.86
CA LEU A 343 5.65 14.23 -22.42
C LEU A 343 6.75 14.37 -23.47
N GLU A 344 6.44 14.58 -24.75
CA GLU A 344 7.50 14.75 -25.76
C GLU A 344 8.24 16.12 -25.70
N MET A 345 8.01 17.00 -24.71
CA MET A 345 8.65 18.34 -24.69
C MET A 345 9.10 18.92 -23.32
N ALA A 346 9.20 18.14 -22.23
CA ALA A 346 9.56 18.71 -20.92
C ALA A 346 11.05 19.04 -20.75
N THR A 347 11.34 20.26 -20.28
CA THR A 347 12.69 20.81 -19.99
C THR A 347 13.34 20.16 -18.75
N ALA A 348 14.67 20.23 -18.65
CA ALA A 348 15.52 19.58 -17.63
C ALA A 348 15.35 20.07 -16.17
N THR A 349 14.27 20.77 -15.83
CA THR A 349 14.00 21.26 -14.47
C THR A 349 13.13 20.25 -13.72
N PRO A 350 13.45 19.88 -12.46
CA PRO A 350 12.63 18.97 -11.67
C PRO A 350 11.24 19.56 -11.45
N ASN A 351 10.17 18.75 -11.60
CA ASN A 351 8.78 19.20 -11.40
C ASN A 351 8.41 19.10 -9.91
N ILE A 352 9.19 19.80 -9.08
CA ILE A 352 9.00 19.88 -7.64
C ILE A 352 8.69 21.33 -7.27
N SER A 353 7.60 21.54 -6.54
CA SER A 353 7.25 22.83 -5.97
C SER A 353 7.02 22.72 -4.47
N PHE A 354 7.11 23.85 -3.77
CA PHE A 354 6.95 23.92 -2.30
C PHE A 354 5.75 24.78 -1.95
N ILE A 355 4.82 24.22 -1.19
CA ILE A 355 3.61 24.92 -0.76
C ILE A 355 3.59 25.08 0.76
N PRO A 356 3.12 26.23 1.28
CA PRO A 356 2.81 26.38 2.70
C PRO A 356 1.77 25.34 3.16
N CYS A 357 1.99 24.72 4.30
CA CYS A 357 1.13 23.66 4.85
C CYS A 357 -0.32 24.15 5.07
N ASN A 358 -0.51 25.44 5.38
CA ASN A 358 -1.82 26.06 5.58
C ASN A 358 -2.62 26.22 4.27
N GLN A 359 -1.97 26.40 3.12
CA GLN A 359 -2.63 26.50 1.81
C GLN A 359 -3.09 25.13 1.29
N CYS A 360 -2.33 24.07 1.58
CA CYS A 360 -2.71 22.71 1.22
C CYS A 360 -4.04 22.33 1.90
N MET A 361 -4.18 22.61 3.20
CA MET A 361 -5.32 22.17 4.01
C MET A 361 -6.68 22.79 3.62
N SER A 362 -6.70 23.97 3.01
CA SER A 362 -7.95 24.64 2.62
C SER A 362 -8.53 24.17 1.28
N GLY A 363 -7.71 23.59 0.39
CA GLY A 363 -8.13 23.16 -0.96
C GLY A 363 -8.66 21.72 -1.06
N PHE A 364 -8.63 20.96 0.03
CA PHE A 364 -8.95 19.51 0.04
C PHE A 364 -10.44 19.15 -0.07
N GLN A 365 -11.36 20.12 -0.18
CA GLN A 365 -12.76 19.83 0.11
C GLN A 365 -13.57 19.15 -1.00
N ASP A 366 -13.14 19.17 -2.28
CA ASP A 366 -14.01 18.73 -3.39
C ASP A 366 -13.43 17.74 -4.40
N ASN A 367 -12.13 17.42 -4.36
CA ASN A 367 -11.56 16.43 -5.28
C ASN A 367 -11.62 15.03 -4.66
N ALA A 368 -12.15 14.06 -5.40
CA ALA A 368 -12.16 12.65 -4.99
C ALA A 368 -10.71 12.15 -4.83
N GLU A 369 -10.16 12.33 -3.63
CA GLU A 369 -8.80 11.90 -3.30
C GLU A 369 -8.71 10.39 -3.41
N SER A 370 -7.98 9.89 -4.40
CA SER A 370 -7.47 8.53 -4.31
C SER A 370 -6.30 8.57 -3.34
N SER A 371 -6.46 7.90 -2.20
CA SER A 371 -5.38 7.74 -1.24
C SER A 371 -4.30 6.77 -1.73
N ALA A 372 -4.47 6.17 -2.91
CA ALA A 372 -3.55 5.22 -3.50
C ALA A 372 -3.62 5.19 -5.03
N PHE A 373 -2.55 4.71 -5.66
CA PHE A 373 -2.41 4.56 -7.11
C PHE A 373 -1.44 3.42 -7.47
N GLN A 374 -1.60 2.86 -8.67
CA GLN A 374 -0.68 1.85 -9.21
C GLN A 374 0.46 2.52 -9.98
N TRP A 375 1.70 2.33 -9.51
CA TRP A 375 2.92 2.82 -10.13
C TRP A 375 3.75 1.66 -10.69
N GLY A 376 3.59 1.39 -11.99
CA GLY A 376 4.14 0.20 -12.61
C GLY A 376 3.73 -1.08 -11.89
N ALA A 377 4.70 -1.80 -11.35
CA ALA A 377 4.52 -3.04 -10.58
C ALA A 377 4.04 -2.82 -9.14
N GLU A 378 4.09 -1.59 -8.65
CA GLU A 378 3.95 -1.26 -7.22
C GLU A 378 2.61 -0.55 -6.97
N TYR A 379 2.05 -0.76 -5.77
CA TYR A 379 0.85 -0.11 -5.30
C TYR A 379 1.25 0.92 -4.24
N ILE A 380 1.18 2.20 -4.58
CA ILE A 380 1.63 3.32 -3.76
C ILE A 380 0.44 4.02 -3.12
N GLN A 381 0.57 4.43 -1.86
CA GLN A 381 -0.51 5.10 -1.11
C GLN A 381 -0.01 6.24 -0.22
N ALA A 382 -0.94 7.06 0.26
CA ALA A 382 -0.71 8.03 1.31
C ALA A 382 -0.19 7.35 2.58
N GLY A 383 0.88 7.90 3.13
CA GLY A 383 1.68 7.34 4.21
C GLY A 383 2.99 6.71 3.73
N ASP A 384 3.09 6.34 2.45
CA ASP A 384 4.27 5.67 1.92
C ASP A 384 5.47 6.59 1.81
N LEU A 385 6.64 5.99 2.03
CA LEU A 385 7.92 6.56 1.63
C LEU A 385 8.25 6.09 0.21
N VAL A 386 8.38 7.03 -0.73
CA VAL A 386 8.76 6.74 -2.12
C VAL A 386 10.09 7.38 -2.46
N ARG A 387 10.83 6.72 -3.35
CA ARG A 387 12.09 7.22 -3.92
C ARG A 387 11.78 8.19 -5.05
N LEU A 388 12.51 9.30 -5.09
CA LEU A 388 12.43 10.27 -6.17
C LEU A 388 13.57 10.04 -7.16
N LYS A 389 13.32 10.35 -8.44
CA LYS A 389 14.35 10.44 -9.48
C LYS A 389 15.30 11.61 -9.22
N THR A 390 14.74 12.68 -8.67
CA THR A 390 15.44 13.91 -8.32
C THR A 390 16.35 13.70 -7.13
N SER A 391 17.54 14.26 -7.22
CA SER A 391 18.55 14.27 -6.17
C SER A 391 18.54 15.61 -5.43
N ARG A 392 19.27 15.70 -4.31
CA ARG A 392 19.33 16.95 -3.54
C ARG A 392 19.96 18.12 -4.32
N LYS A 393 20.95 17.86 -5.17
CA LYS A 393 21.58 18.89 -6.02
C LYS A 393 20.58 19.57 -6.97
N ASP A 394 19.53 18.87 -7.37
CA ASP A 394 18.51 19.41 -8.26
C ASP A 394 17.55 20.36 -7.53
N LEU A 395 17.55 20.32 -6.18
CA LEU A 395 16.78 21.22 -5.33
C LEU A 395 17.54 22.50 -4.92
N VAL A 396 18.72 22.76 -5.48
CA VAL A 396 19.49 23.99 -5.22
C VAL A 396 18.66 25.28 -5.40
N PRO A 397 17.79 25.41 -6.43
CA PRO A 397 16.92 26.58 -6.58
C PRO A 397 15.97 26.81 -5.39
N PHE A 398 15.74 25.80 -4.56
CA PHE A 398 14.82 25.80 -3.42
C PHE A 398 15.53 25.78 -2.07
N GLN A 399 16.86 26.03 -2.02
CA GLN A 399 17.68 25.90 -0.80
C GLN A 399 17.13 26.71 0.39
N GLN A 400 16.46 27.84 0.14
CA GLN A 400 15.82 28.65 1.17
C GLN A 400 14.70 27.93 1.95
N PHE A 401 14.08 26.90 1.38
CA PHE A 401 13.04 26.07 2.02
C PHE A 401 13.61 24.81 2.67
N LEU A 402 14.89 24.52 2.44
CA LEU A 402 15.55 23.31 2.90
C LEU A 402 16.45 23.59 4.10
N HIS A 403 16.62 22.58 4.95
CA HIS A 403 17.71 22.53 5.90
C HIS A 403 19.06 22.37 5.17
N PRO A 404 20.21 22.58 5.82
CA PRO A 404 21.49 22.15 5.26
C PRO A 404 21.51 20.63 5.01
N PRO A 405 22.28 20.14 4.01
CA PRO A 405 22.45 18.70 3.78
C PRO A 405 22.96 18.02 5.05
N SER A 406 22.50 16.79 5.30
CA SER A 406 23.09 15.95 6.34
C SER A 406 24.57 15.69 6.02
N GLY A 407 25.40 15.59 7.07
CA GLY A 407 26.84 15.32 6.91
C GLY A 407 27.10 13.99 6.19
N PRO A 408 28.35 13.76 5.75
CA PRO A 408 28.75 12.45 5.25
C PRO A 408 28.47 11.41 6.34
N VAL A 409 28.06 10.23 5.89
CA VAL A 409 27.71 9.15 6.80
C VAL A 409 29.01 8.39 7.13
N GLN A 410 29.43 8.35 8.39
CA GLN A 410 30.69 7.75 8.83
C GLN A 410 30.73 6.25 8.48
N SER A 411 29.63 5.53 8.68
CA SER A 411 29.53 4.10 8.32
C SER A 411 29.76 3.85 6.81
N TYR A 412 29.45 4.83 5.96
CA TYR A 412 29.68 4.76 4.51
C TYR A 412 31.10 5.17 4.13
N SER A 413 31.80 5.98 4.92
CA SER A 413 33.18 6.36 4.59
C SER A 413 34.15 5.17 4.54
N GLN A 414 33.82 4.06 5.21
CA GLN A 414 34.64 2.85 5.24
C GLN A 414 34.38 1.89 4.06
N ILE A 415 33.18 1.90 3.50
CA ILE A 415 32.80 0.98 2.41
C ILE A 415 33.10 1.61 1.03
N TRP A 416 33.31 2.94 0.95
CA TRP A 416 33.34 3.69 -0.30
C TRP A 416 34.66 4.47 -0.43
N SER A 417 35.45 4.18 -1.47
CA SER A 417 36.72 4.86 -1.83
C SER A 417 36.53 6.37 -2.06
N PRO A 418 37.60 7.19 -2.00
CA PRO A 418 37.65 8.42 -1.22
C PRO A 418 36.61 9.48 -1.63
N PRO A 419 36.20 10.33 -0.66
CA PRO A 419 35.21 11.35 -0.89
C PRO A 419 35.73 12.34 -1.93
N ASN A 420 35.17 12.30 -3.13
CA ASN A 420 35.08 13.53 -3.90
C ASN A 420 34.37 14.55 -3.00
N GLU A 421 34.81 15.81 -2.95
CA GLU A 421 34.26 16.84 -2.05
C GLU A 421 32.74 17.03 -2.17
N ASN A 422 32.12 16.47 -3.21
CA ASN A 422 30.68 16.45 -3.49
C ASN A 422 29.93 15.17 -3.03
N GLY A 423 30.62 14.15 -2.49
CA GLY A 423 30.07 12.82 -2.18
C GLY A 423 29.22 12.70 -0.89
N GLY A 424 28.72 13.82 -0.37
CA GLY A 424 27.87 13.87 0.82
C GLY A 424 26.38 13.62 0.54
N ALA A 425 25.49 14.03 1.45
CA ALA A 425 24.04 13.96 1.22
C ALA A 425 23.55 14.77 0.00
N PHE A 426 24.42 15.60 -0.57
CA PHE A 426 24.18 16.35 -1.80
C PHE A 426 23.96 15.45 -3.03
N SER A 427 24.63 14.29 -3.08
CA SER A 427 24.52 13.32 -4.17
C SER A 427 23.71 12.08 -3.78
N ARG A 428 22.86 12.16 -2.75
CA ARG A 428 22.03 11.01 -2.30
C ARG A 428 20.62 11.08 -2.87
N GLY A 429 19.97 9.90 -2.89
CA GLY A 429 18.56 9.79 -3.24
C GLY A 429 17.68 10.57 -2.26
N LEU A 430 16.64 11.20 -2.80
CA LEU A 430 15.59 11.85 -2.02
C LEU A 430 14.40 10.93 -1.88
N PHE A 431 13.69 11.10 -0.77
CA PHE A 431 12.49 10.36 -0.47
C PHE A 431 11.34 11.32 -0.20
N LEU A 432 10.14 10.95 -0.63
CA LEU A 432 8.91 11.67 -0.32
C LEU A 432 8.05 10.78 0.55
N LYS A 433 7.72 11.22 1.77
CA LYS A 433 6.64 10.61 2.54
C LYS A 433 5.32 11.20 2.05
N ILE A 434 4.61 10.45 1.24
CA ILE A 434 3.36 10.88 0.60
C ILE A 434 2.34 11.12 1.71
N MET A 435 1.71 12.29 1.72
CA MET A 435 0.59 12.58 2.60
C MET A 435 -0.74 12.46 1.85
N THR A 436 -0.75 12.85 0.57
CA THR A 436 -1.91 12.78 -0.31
C THR A 436 -1.46 12.73 -1.77
N VAL A 437 -2.35 12.35 -2.66
CA VAL A 437 -2.18 12.43 -4.11
C VAL A 437 -3.31 13.29 -4.65
N GLN A 438 -2.96 14.33 -5.40
CA GLN A 438 -3.90 15.34 -5.87
C GLN A 438 -3.84 15.45 -7.39
N LEU A 439 -5.01 15.69 -7.98
CA LEU A 439 -5.10 16.14 -9.36
C LEU A 439 -5.04 17.67 -9.37
N LEU A 440 -3.95 18.22 -9.91
CA LEU A 440 -3.73 19.65 -10.04
C LEU A 440 -4.14 20.10 -11.43
N THR A 441 -5.18 20.93 -11.48
CA THR A 441 -5.55 21.68 -12.68
C THR A 441 -4.82 23.02 -12.64
N PRO A 442 -4.01 23.38 -13.64
CA PRO A 442 -3.31 24.67 -13.65
C PRO A 442 -4.32 25.83 -13.59
N ALA A 443 -4.24 26.66 -12.56
CA ALA A 443 -5.18 27.77 -12.37
C ALA A 443 -5.08 28.81 -13.49
N GLU A 444 -3.88 29.02 -14.03
CA GLU A 444 -3.61 30.01 -15.06
C GLU A 444 -4.03 29.53 -16.46
N HIS A 445 -4.13 28.22 -16.66
CA HIS A 445 -4.43 27.62 -17.96
C HIS A 445 -5.41 26.45 -17.78
N PRO A 446 -6.73 26.72 -17.70
CA PRO A 446 -7.74 25.67 -17.51
C PRO A 446 -7.80 24.67 -18.68
N GLU A 447 -7.24 25.01 -19.84
CA GLU A 447 -7.11 24.12 -20.99
C GLU A 447 -5.89 23.18 -20.89
N SER A 448 -4.96 23.45 -19.98
CA SER A 448 -3.81 22.56 -19.77
C SER A 448 -4.27 21.24 -19.15
N PRO A 449 -3.71 20.10 -19.60
CA PRO A 449 -4.08 18.81 -19.05
C PRO A 449 -3.79 18.81 -17.54
N SER A 450 -4.79 18.40 -16.77
CA SER A 450 -4.65 18.20 -15.34
C SER A 450 -3.49 17.25 -15.05
N THR A 451 -2.59 17.63 -14.15
CA THR A 451 -1.43 16.82 -13.77
C THR A 451 -1.66 16.19 -12.41
N THR A 452 -1.37 14.90 -12.27
CA THR A 452 -1.43 14.24 -10.96
C THR A 452 -0.10 14.43 -10.24
N SER A 453 -0.16 14.87 -8.98
CA SER A 453 1.01 15.12 -8.14
C SER A 453 0.85 14.47 -6.77
N ALA A 454 1.94 13.93 -6.23
CA ALA A 454 2.02 13.51 -4.84
C ALA A 454 2.47 14.69 -3.97
N VAL A 455 1.81 14.88 -2.83
CA VAL A 455 2.15 15.93 -1.87
C VAL A 455 2.63 15.29 -0.58
N GLY A 456 3.75 15.76 -0.04
CA GLY A 456 4.35 15.15 1.14
C GLY A 456 5.54 15.90 1.73
N ILE A 457 6.26 15.22 2.61
CA ILE A 457 7.47 15.75 3.25
C ILE A 457 8.69 15.08 2.62
N LEU A 458 9.71 15.86 2.26
CA LEU A 458 10.96 15.33 1.73
C LEU A 458 11.89 14.88 2.86
N TYR A 459 12.47 13.70 2.67
CA TYR A 459 13.45 13.08 3.54
C TYR A 459 14.73 12.77 2.77
N GLU A 460 15.82 12.70 3.52
CA GLU A 460 17.08 12.10 3.10
C GLU A 460 17.53 11.06 4.14
N VAL A 461 18.36 10.12 3.72
CA VAL A 461 19.03 9.19 4.64
C VAL A 461 20.13 9.93 5.41
N ALA A 462 20.04 9.84 6.73
CA ALA A 462 20.93 10.48 7.69
C ALA A 462 21.56 9.45 8.63
N ASP A 463 22.70 9.81 9.19
CA ASP A 463 23.44 8.96 10.13
C ASP A 463 22.91 9.06 11.56
N GLU A 464 23.34 8.13 12.43
CA GLU A 464 22.96 8.13 13.85
C GLU A 464 23.30 9.44 14.57
N ASP A 465 24.38 10.09 14.18
CA ASP A 465 24.86 11.36 14.75
C ASP A 465 24.10 12.59 14.23
N ALA A 466 23.16 12.43 13.29
CA ALA A 466 22.36 13.55 12.78
C ALA A 466 21.45 14.18 13.86
N SER A 467 21.25 13.48 14.98
CA SER A 467 20.58 14.00 16.17
C SER A 467 21.23 15.28 16.74
N VAL A 468 22.51 15.51 16.46
CA VAL A 468 23.27 16.69 16.92
C VAL A 468 22.74 18.01 16.35
N LEU A 469 22.00 17.98 15.23
CA LEU A 469 21.47 19.20 14.59
C LEU A 469 20.07 19.61 15.10
N GLY A 470 19.54 18.99 16.15
CA GLY A 470 18.20 19.30 16.68
C GLY A 470 17.08 19.01 15.67
N ARG A 471 17.36 18.26 14.61
CA ARG A 471 16.39 17.86 13.60
C ARG A 471 15.57 16.70 14.16
N ARG A 472 14.25 16.84 14.11
CA ARG A 472 13.34 15.80 14.58
C ARG A 472 13.46 14.61 13.61
N LEU A 473 14.09 13.53 14.07
CA LEU A 473 13.98 12.23 13.39
C LEU A 473 12.50 11.90 13.25
N ALA A 474 12.10 11.28 12.14
CA ALA A 474 10.76 10.72 12.01
C ALA A 474 10.61 9.61 13.07
N ALA A 475 10.11 9.99 14.25
CA ALA A 475 10.21 9.21 15.48
C ALA A 475 9.44 7.88 15.47
N ASP A 476 8.60 7.65 14.45
CA ASP A 476 7.72 6.48 14.36
C ASP A 476 8.25 5.37 13.41
N GLU A 477 9.43 5.54 12.80
CA GLU A 477 9.98 4.56 11.84
C GLU A 477 11.13 3.72 12.45
N ALA A 478 10.87 3.14 13.62
CA ALA A 478 11.84 2.33 14.39
C ALA A 478 12.27 1.01 13.71
N HIS A 479 11.71 0.69 12.53
CA HIS A 479 11.94 -0.58 11.83
C HIS A 479 12.96 -0.49 10.69
N HIS A 480 13.63 0.66 10.54
CA HIS A 480 14.61 0.87 9.48
C HIS A 480 16.01 0.98 10.08
N GLU A 481 16.95 0.22 9.51
CA GLU A 481 18.39 0.38 9.77
C GLU A 481 18.86 1.80 9.39
N PHE A 482 18.18 2.41 8.42
CA PHE A 482 18.42 3.79 8.02
C PHE A 482 17.54 4.76 8.79
N LYS A 483 18.15 5.83 9.29
CA LYS A 483 17.44 6.97 9.87
C LYS A 483 17.13 7.95 8.75
N PHE A 484 15.88 8.41 8.72
CA PHE A 484 15.45 9.44 7.78
C PHE A 484 15.37 10.79 8.50
N CYS A 485 15.94 11.81 7.88
CA CYS A 485 15.84 13.18 8.34
C CYS A 485 14.99 13.99 7.37
N SER A 486 13.99 14.70 7.89
CA SER A 486 13.29 15.71 7.07
C SER A 486 14.29 16.76 6.60
N ILE A 487 14.24 17.08 5.31
CA ILE A 487 15.10 18.11 4.72
C ILE A 487 14.37 19.43 4.57
N MET A 488 13.07 19.47 4.87
CA MET A 488 12.23 20.64 4.72
C MET A 488 12.10 21.43 6.01
N LYS A 489 12.14 22.76 5.92
CA LYS A 489 11.79 23.64 7.04
C LYS A 489 10.31 23.46 7.42
N SER A 490 10.00 23.63 8.70
CA SER A 490 8.64 23.49 9.21
C SER A 490 7.67 24.43 8.50
N GLY A 491 6.46 23.94 8.23
CA GLY A 491 5.40 24.72 7.59
C GLY A 491 5.33 24.63 6.06
N TYR A 492 6.19 23.82 5.43
CA TYR A 492 6.16 23.57 3.98
C TYR A 492 5.89 22.09 3.66
N LEU A 493 5.32 21.85 2.48
CA LEU A 493 5.15 20.53 1.85
C LEU A 493 5.69 20.58 0.43
N ALA A 494 6.25 19.46 -0.04
CA ALA A 494 6.68 19.31 -1.41
C ALA A 494 5.53 18.73 -2.24
N VAL A 495 5.32 19.30 -3.42
CA VAL A 495 4.42 18.80 -4.45
C VAL A 495 5.31 18.27 -5.56
N VAL A 496 5.20 16.97 -5.82
CA VAL A 496 6.06 16.25 -6.76
C VAL A 496 5.18 15.62 -7.83
N ALA A 497 5.47 15.89 -9.11
CA ALA A 497 4.76 15.22 -10.20
C ALA A 497 4.94 13.70 -10.10
N LEU A 498 3.90 12.91 -10.39
CA LEU A 498 4.02 11.44 -10.28
C LEU A 498 5.18 10.87 -11.12
N ASN A 499 5.53 11.49 -12.25
CA ASN A 499 6.66 11.06 -13.08
C ASN A 499 8.04 11.16 -12.41
N ASP A 500 8.17 12.01 -11.41
CA ASP A 500 9.41 12.16 -10.65
C ASP A 500 9.51 11.12 -9.52
N ILE A 501 8.46 10.32 -9.30
CA ILE A 501 8.51 9.15 -8.43
C ILE A 501 9.14 7.99 -9.17
N ARG A 502 10.15 7.38 -8.56
CA ARG A 502 10.80 6.17 -9.08
C ARG A 502 10.07 4.91 -8.65
N GLY A 503 9.63 4.85 -7.40
CA GLY A 503 8.92 3.73 -6.83
C GLY A 503 8.96 3.78 -5.31
N ARG A 504 8.43 2.75 -4.64
CA ARG A 504 8.45 2.63 -3.18
C ARG A 504 9.88 2.46 -2.66
N TYR A 505 10.09 2.91 -1.43
CA TYR A 505 11.27 2.55 -0.65
C TYR A 505 11.10 1.14 -0.06
N TYR A 506 12.15 0.32 -0.16
CA TYR A 506 12.23 -0.98 0.51
C TYR A 506 13.43 -1.01 1.46
N PRO A 507 13.26 -1.42 2.71
CA PRO A 507 14.35 -1.59 3.68
C PRO A 507 15.44 -2.58 3.17
N ALA A 508 16.69 -2.13 3.14
CA ALA A 508 17.79 -2.89 2.53
C ALA A 508 18.01 -4.29 3.15
N PRO A 509 18.00 -4.50 4.48
CA PRO A 509 18.23 -5.83 5.06
C PRO A 509 17.28 -6.89 4.53
N GLN A 510 16.04 -6.52 4.18
CA GLN A 510 15.02 -7.48 3.76
C GLN A 510 15.18 -7.85 2.29
N VAL A 511 15.38 -6.86 1.42
CA VAL A 511 15.66 -7.11 0.00
C VAL A 511 16.98 -7.87 -0.15
N ILE A 512 18.02 -7.42 0.56
CA ILE A 512 19.36 -8.01 0.52
C ILE A 512 19.35 -9.42 1.13
N SER A 513 18.73 -9.63 2.30
CA SER A 513 18.67 -10.98 2.90
C SER A 513 17.89 -11.95 2.03
N THR A 514 16.78 -11.52 1.43
CA THR A 514 16.03 -12.36 0.48
C THR A 514 16.88 -12.70 -0.73
N PHE A 515 17.56 -11.71 -1.32
CA PHE A 515 18.46 -11.93 -2.46
C PHE A 515 19.58 -12.93 -2.15
N TYR A 516 20.21 -12.83 -0.98
CA TYR A 516 21.25 -13.76 -0.52
C TYR A 516 20.70 -15.15 -0.18
N ASN A 517 19.54 -15.23 0.49
CA ASN A 517 18.89 -16.49 0.85
C ASN A 517 18.53 -17.30 -0.39
N LEU A 518 18.18 -16.62 -1.48
CA LEU A 518 17.89 -17.23 -2.79
C LEU A 518 19.15 -17.72 -3.53
N LYS A 519 20.35 -17.55 -2.94
CA LYS A 519 21.64 -17.95 -3.52
C LYS A 519 21.78 -17.45 -4.97
N LEU A 520 21.29 -16.24 -5.24
CA LEU A 520 21.37 -15.61 -6.57
C LEU A 520 22.83 -15.25 -6.91
N GLU A 521 23.66 -15.02 -5.89
CA GLU A 521 25.11 -14.86 -5.98
C GLU A 521 25.81 -15.80 -4.98
N SER A 522 27.04 -16.23 -5.28
CA SER A 522 27.86 -16.99 -4.32
C SER A 522 28.35 -16.07 -3.20
N ARG A 523 28.32 -16.55 -1.95
CA ARG A 523 28.79 -15.81 -0.76
C ARG A 523 30.26 -15.39 -0.80
N GLU A 524 31.04 -15.93 -1.74
CA GLU A 524 32.50 -15.79 -1.77
C GLU A 524 32.99 -14.49 -2.41
N SER A 525 32.15 -13.71 -3.12
CA SER A 525 32.52 -12.38 -3.62
C SER A 525 32.00 -11.27 -2.72
N LEU A 526 32.68 -11.02 -1.59
CA LEU A 526 32.35 -9.92 -0.66
C LEU A 526 32.73 -8.51 -1.18
N THR A 527 33.36 -8.42 -2.35
CA THR A 527 33.49 -7.14 -3.06
C THR A 527 32.18 -6.82 -3.77
N PRO A 528 31.60 -5.62 -3.59
CA PRO A 528 30.35 -5.26 -4.25
C PRO A 528 30.54 -5.32 -5.76
N SER A 529 29.99 -6.38 -6.36
CA SER A 529 29.90 -6.54 -7.80
C SER A 529 29.00 -5.42 -8.37
N PRO A 530 29.17 -4.98 -9.63
CA PRO A 530 28.26 -4.03 -10.30
C PRO A 530 26.77 -4.41 -10.19
N SER A 531 26.45 -5.70 -10.01
CA SER A 531 25.09 -6.19 -9.76
C SER A 531 24.48 -5.69 -8.44
N GLN A 532 25.30 -5.42 -7.42
CA GLN A 532 24.84 -4.93 -6.11
C GLN A 532 24.48 -3.44 -6.13
N HIS A 533 24.95 -2.68 -7.13
CA HIS A 533 24.61 -1.28 -7.30
C HIS A 533 23.10 -1.08 -7.45
N HIS A 534 22.43 -1.97 -8.19
CA HIS A 534 20.97 -1.92 -8.37
C HIS A 534 20.21 -2.15 -7.05
N LEU A 535 20.67 -3.09 -6.21
CA LEU A 535 20.09 -3.32 -4.88
C LEU A 535 20.26 -2.10 -3.97
N GLN A 536 21.39 -1.40 -4.08
CA GLN A 536 21.63 -0.14 -3.36
C GLN A 536 20.74 1.01 -3.89
N MET A 537 20.47 1.07 -5.19
CA MET A 537 19.51 2.01 -5.76
C MET A 537 18.08 1.71 -5.28
N LEU A 538 17.72 0.45 -5.07
CA LEU A 538 16.40 0.05 -4.54
C LEU A 538 16.20 0.44 -3.07
N ALA A 539 17.28 0.39 -2.30
CA ALA A 539 17.33 1.01 -0.98
C ALA A 539 17.33 2.55 -1.04
N GLY A 540 17.33 3.16 -2.25
CA GLY A 540 17.30 4.61 -2.46
C GLY A 540 18.57 5.33 -2.04
N LEU A 541 19.69 4.60 -1.92
CA LEU A 541 20.94 5.16 -1.42
C LEU A 541 21.68 6.00 -2.47
N TRP A 542 21.34 5.82 -3.75
CA TRP A 542 21.90 6.56 -4.88
C TRP A 542 20.79 7.21 -5.73
N PRO A 543 20.97 8.47 -6.16
CA PRO A 543 20.16 9.07 -7.19
C PRO A 543 20.51 8.45 -8.54
N ASP A 544 19.57 8.50 -9.47
CA ASP A 544 19.62 7.78 -10.74
C ASP A 544 20.57 8.40 -11.78
N ASP A 545 21.34 9.43 -11.39
CA ASP A 545 22.12 10.29 -12.27
C ASP A 545 23.16 9.55 -13.15
N ASN A 546 23.51 8.32 -12.76
CA ASN A 546 24.46 7.45 -13.48
C ASN A 546 23.83 6.16 -14.05
N PHE A 547 22.53 5.94 -13.84
CA PHE A 547 21.86 4.85 -14.50
C PHE A 547 21.48 5.35 -15.89
N ASP A 548 22.21 4.90 -16.91
CA ASP A 548 21.89 5.19 -18.29
C ASP A 548 20.41 4.85 -18.47
N ALA A 549 19.56 5.85 -18.75
CA ALA A 549 18.15 5.62 -19.00
C ALA A 549 17.95 4.56 -20.11
N ARG A 550 19.00 4.31 -20.91
CA ARG A 550 19.14 3.17 -21.83
C ARG A 550 19.31 1.78 -21.17
N ILE A 551 19.21 1.59 -19.86
CA ILE A 551 19.13 0.27 -19.20
C ILE A 551 17.68 0.06 -18.74
N GLU A 552 17.04 1.08 -18.17
CA GLU A 552 15.60 1.07 -17.88
C GLU A 552 14.72 1.07 -19.13
N PHE A 553 15.05 1.92 -20.10
CA PHE A 553 14.50 1.86 -21.46
C PHE A 553 15.29 0.91 -22.35
N GLY A 554 16.45 0.43 -21.90
CA GLY A 554 17.28 -0.56 -22.60
C GLY A 554 16.66 -1.91 -22.67
N ASP A 555 16.14 -2.40 -21.55
CA ASP A 555 15.41 -3.67 -21.50
C ASP A 555 14.00 -3.54 -22.12
N GLN A 556 13.37 -2.35 -22.05
CA GLN A 556 12.20 -2.02 -22.87
C GLN A 556 12.54 -1.96 -24.37
N GLN A 557 13.74 -1.49 -24.74
CA GLN A 557 14.28 -1.49 -26.10
C GLN A 557 14.90 -2.84 -26.49
N ILE A 558 15.24 -3.75 -25.61
CA ILE A 558 15.74 -5.07 -26.01
C ILE A 558 14.57 -5.95 -26.48
N LEU A 559 13.36 -5.68 -25.99
CA LEU A 559 12.11 -6.20 -26.56
C LEU A 559 11.52 -5.30 -27.66
N ALA A 560 11.82 -3.99 -27.70
CA ALA A 560 11.33 -3.06 -28.73
C ALA A 560 12.32 -2.68 -29.87
N ARG A 561 13.59 -3.13 -29.83
CA ARG A 561 14.63 -3.00 -30.90
C ARG A 561 15.00 -4.34 -31.51
N ALA A 562 14.35 -5.43 -31.12
CA ALA A 562 14.41 -6.69 -31.85
C ALA A 562 13.50 -6.71 -33.10
N GLY A 563 12.93 -5.57 -33.48
CA GLY A 563 12.08 -5.45 -34.66
C GLY A 563 11.35 -4.11 -34.64
N ASN A 564 10.99 -3.63 -35.83
CA ASN A 564 10.20 -2.41 -36.05
C ASN A 564 9.01 -2.32 -35.05
N LYS A 565 8.52 -1.11 -34.71
CA LYS A 565 7.31 -0.94 -33.87
C LYS A 565 6.12 -1.77 -34.41
N GLU A 566 6.11 -1.98 -35.73
CA GLU A 566 5.20 -2.86 -36.45
C GLU A 566 5.41 -4.35 -36.16
N GLU A 567 6.65 -4.82 -35.96
CA GLU A 567 6.98 -6.24 -35.75
C GLU A 567 6.67 -6.70 -34.32
N PHE A 568 6.83 -5.82 -33.32
CA PHE A 568 6.35 -6.10 -31.95
C PHE A 568 4.82 -6.03 -31.89
N ALA A 569 4.20 -5.11 -32.63
CA ALA A 569 2.76 -5.12 -32.84
C ALA A 569 2.33 -6.42 -33.55
N ASP A 570 3.09 -6.93 -34.52
CA ASP A 570 2.82 -8.18 -35.21
C ASP A 570 3.03 -9.41 -34.32
N ILE A 571 4.04 -9.45 -33.45
CA ILE A 571 4.20 -10.52 -32.46
C ILE A 571 3.06 -10.48 -31.44
N LEU A 572 2.69 -9.30 -30.93
CA LEU A 572 1.54 -9.16 -30.03
C LEU A 572 0.23 -9.48 -30.75
N ASN A 573 0.06 -9.08 -32.01
CA ASN A 573 -1.10 -9.37 -32.84
C ASN A 573 -1.15 -10.86 -33.22
N HIS A 574 0.00 -11.51 -33.42
CA HIS A 574 0.13 -12.94 -33.71
C HIS A 574 -0.13 -13.78 -32.46
N CYS A 575 0.44 -13.43 -31.31
CA CYS A 575 0.10 -14.04 -30.02
C CYS A 575 -1.38 -13.80 -29.67
N ALA A 576 -1.93 -12.61 -29.94
CA ALA A 576 -3.35 -12.33 -29.76
C ALA A 576 -4.23 -13.07 -30.79
N ALA A 577 -3.76 -13.28 -32.02
CA ALA A 577 -4.45 -14.07 -33.05
C ALA A 577 -4.50 -15.55 -32.66
N ILE A 578 -3.39 -16.12 -32.19
CA ILE A 578 -3.32 -17.49 -31.64
C ILE A 578 -4.25 -17.61 -30.42
N ALA A 579 -4.25 -16.64 -29.50
CA ALA A 579 -5.13 -16.64 -28.35
C ALA A 579 -6.62 -16.57 -28.73
N ARG A 580 -6.97 -15.75 -29.75
CA ARG A 580 -8.33 -15.69 -30.31
C ARG A 580 -8.73 -16.99 -31.01
N GLN A 581 -7.82 -17.60 -31.75
CA GLN A 581 -8.04 -18.89 -32.42
C GLN A 581 -8.31 -20.01 -31.41
N LYS A 582 -7.64 -19.99 -30.25
CA LYS A 582 -7.85 -20.93 -29.13
C LYS A 582 -9.13 -20.68 -28.31
N HIS A 583 -9.60 -19.43 -28.22
CA HIS A 583 -10.90 -19.14 -27.62
C HIS A 583 -12.08 -19.53 -28.54
N LEU A 584 -11.92 -19.39 -29.86
CA LEU A 584 -12.92 -19.80 -30.86
C LEU A 584 -13.08 -21.33 -30.97
N SER A 585 -12.08 -22.12 -30.56
CA SER A 585 -12.19 -23.59 -30.55
C SER A 585 -13.01 -24.15 -29.38
N PHE A 586 -13.26 -23.38 -28.31
CA PHE A 586 -13.99 -23.87 -27.14
C PHE A 586 -15.52 -23.81 -27.30
N GLU A 587 -16.06 -22.91 -28.14
CA GLU A 587 -17.51 -22.81 -28.39
C GLU A 587 -18.04 -23.85 -29.41
N LYS A 588 -17.17 -24.60 -30.10
CA LYS A 588 -17.59 -25.60 -31.12
C LYS A 588 -17.77 -27.03 -30.60
N CYS A 589 -17.62 -27.26 -29.30
CA CYS A 589 -17.80 -28.59 -28.69
C CYS A 589 -19.03 -28.67 -27.78
N ILE A 590 -20.18 -28.12 -28.19
CA ILE A 590 -21.49 -28.51 -27.64
C ILE A 590 -22.49 -28.54 -28.80
N HIS A 591 -22.65 -29.71 -29.41
CA HIS A 591 -23.90 -30.24 -29.96
C HIS A 591 -23.62 -31.62 -30.60
N PRO A 592 -24.09 -32.74 -30.03
CA PRO A 592 -24.18 -33.97 -30.79
C PRO A 592 -25.39 -33.90 -31.74
N LYS A 593 -25.14 -34.27 -32.99
CA LYS A 593 -26.15 -34.49 -34.02
C LYS A 593 -27.14 -35.57 -33.56
N THR A 594 -28.42 -35.26 -33.62
CA THR A 594 -29.50 -36.25 -33.76
C THR A 594 -29.85 -36.34 -35.23
N GLU A 595 -29.45 -37.43 -35.88
CA GLU A 595 -30.16 -38.01 -37.03
C GLU A 595 -30.01 -39.52 -36.94
N GLU A 596 -31.11 -40.21 -36.67
CA GLU A 596 -31.45 -41.44 -37.39
C GLU A 596 -32.97 -41.60 -37.40
N SER A 597 -33.47 -41.84 -38.60
CA SER A 597 -34.85 -42.10 -38.98
C SER A 597 -35.18 -43.58 -38.88
N ASP A 598 -36.24 -43.93 -38.15
CA ASP A 598 -37.34 -44.87 -38.53
C ASP A 598 -38.32 -45.04 -37.36
#